data_AF-A0A7C1BKW6-F1
#
_entry.id   AF-A0A7C1BKW6-F1
#
_cell.length_a   1.000
_cell.length_b   1.000
_cell.length_c   1.000
_cell.angle_alpha   90.00
_cell.angle_beta   90.00
_cell.angle_gamma   90.00
#
_symmetry.space_group_name_H-M   'P 1'
#
loop_
_entity.id
_entity.type
_entity.pdbx_description
1 polymer ?
#
loop_
_entity_poly.entity_id
_entity_poly.type
_entity_poly.pdbx_seq_one_letter_code
_entity_poly.pdbx_strand_id
1 'polypeptide(L)'
;MQESLEAAAHIRRAGFTGDLIARMTISTVSDVYLDVLHLLGVGVFDHVHWQLDVVWSDRWHKFDDWSEKSYIPGIRRLAELWVEGLRRGVLYGIAPFQGITKGLIKGGLQAPPCGAGIDSFTVTTDGRILACPIAVDSEWAHLADLPARANDLVGKVGIGEPCTSCEYFKYCGGRCLYAHIERLWGDEGFRSVCRTVKTTVDVLRTHLNTIVKVIDEGIISQDDLLYPSYNNTVEIVP
;
A
#
# COMPACT_ATOMS: atom_id res chain seq x y z
N MET A 1 -5.94 -14.00 16.21
CA MET A 1 -5.44 -14.54 14.93
C MET A 1 -6.22 -15.78 14.51
N GLN A 2 -6.39 -16.79 15.37
CA GLN A 2 -7.09 -18.03 15.04
C GLN A 2 -8.51 -17.81 14.48
N GLU A 3 -9.33 -16.99 15.14
CA GLU A 3 -10.69 -16.67 14.68
C GLU A 3 -10.71 -16.02 13.28
N SER A 4 -9.76 -15.13 12.98
CA SER A 4 -9.66 -14.46 11.68
C SER A 4 -9.29 -15.43 10.56
N LEU A 5 -8.39 -16.39 10.84
CA LEU A 5 -8.02 -17.43 9.88
C LEU A 5 -9.17 -18.43 9.66
N GLU A 6 -9.90 -18.79 10.72
CA GLU A 6 -11.08 -19.64 10.65
C GLU A 6 -12.19 -18.98 9.81
N ALA A 7 -12.40 -17.67 10.00
CA ALA A 7 -13.34 -16.87 9.20
C ALA A 7 -12.92 -16.80 7.73
N ALA A 8 -11.64 -16.54 7.44
CA ALA A 8 -11.12 -16.51 6.07
C ALA A 8 -11.28 -17.88 5.38
N ALA A 9 -10.96 -18.96 6.09
CA ALA A 9 -11.14 -20.33 5.58
C ALA A 9 -12.62 -20.68 5.40
N HIS A 10 -13.51 -20.20 6.28
CA HIS A 10 -14.95 -20.37 6.12
C HIS A 10 -15.46 -19.67 4.85
N ILE A 11 -15.04 -18.42 4.61
CA ILE A 11 -15.41 -17.66 3.39
C ILE A 11 -15.00 -18.43 2.13
N ARG A 12 -13.81 -19.03 2.10
CA ARG A 12 -13.38 -19.90 0.99
C ARG A 12 -14.26 -21.14 0.85
N ARG A 13 -14.54 -21.86 1.94
CA ARG A 13 -15.43 -23.04 1.93
C ARG A 13 -16.86 -22.69 1.50
N ALA A 14 -17.31 -21.47 1.76
CA ALA A 14 -18.60 -20.96 1.33
C ALA A 14 -18.64 -20.59 -0.18
N GLY A 15 -17.53 -20.72 -0.90
CA GLY A 15 -17.46 -20.55 -2.35
C GLY A 15 -17.03 -19.16 -2.82
N PHE A 16 -16.48 -18.31 -1.94
CA PHE A 16 -15.96 -17.00 -2.35
C PHE A 16 -14.67 -17.15 -3.19
N THR A 17 -14.75 -16.76 -4.46
CA THR A 17 -13.65 -16.80 -5.44
C THR A 17 -13.05 -15.43 -5.73
N GLY A 18 -13.51 -14.37 -5.06
CA GLY A 18 -12.94 -13.03 -5.22
C GLY A 18 -11.61 -12.88 -4.48
N ASP A 19 -10.99 -11.72 -4.67
CA ASP A 19 -9.73 -11.33 -4.01
C ASP A 19 -9.91 -11.27 -2.49
N LEU A 20 -9.25 -12.18 -1.77
CA LEU A 20 -9.21 -12.20 -0.31
C LEU A 20 -7.83 -11.77 0.18
N ILE A 21 -7.79 -10.63 0.87
CA ILE A 21 -6.55 -9.97 1.24
C ILE A 21 -6.30 -10.11 2.73
N ALA A 22 -5.14 -10.65 3.11
CA ALA A 22 -4.66 -10.56 4.49
C ALA A 22 -4.12 -9.15 4.72
N ARG A 23 -4.85 -8.32 5.48
CA ARG A 23 -4.40 -6.99 5.90
C ARG A 23 -3.86 -7.06 7.32
N MET A 24 -2.58 -6.75 7.48
CA MET A 24 -1.92 -6.72 8.79
C MET A 24 -1.34 -5.35 9.12
N THR A 25 -1.06 -5.14 10.40
CA THR A 25 -0.36 -3.94 10.88
C THR A 25 1.01 -4.35 11.42
N ILE A 26 2.05 -3.63 11.03
CA ILE A 26 3.43 -3.88 11.45
C ILE A 26 3.84 -2.82 12.47
N SER A 27 4.34 -3.30 13.61
CA SER A 27 4.92 -2.48 14.67
C SER A 27 6.38 -2.84 14.95
N THR A 28 7.02 -2.23 15.95
CA THR A 28 8.40 -2.53 16.34
C THR A 28 8.66 -3.99 16.74
N VAL A 29 7.61 -4.73 17.09
CA VAL A 29 7.72 -6.16 17.50
C VAL A 29 7.50 -7.13 16.34
N SER A 30 7.16 -6.63 15.15
CA SER A 30 6.91 -7.42 13.95
C SER A 30 8.20 -7.68 13.15
N ASP A 31 8.19 -8.77 12.37
CA ASP A 31 9.18 -9.04 11.33
C ASP A 31 8.45 -9.20 10.01
N VAL A 32 8.54 -8.18 9.15
CA VAL A 32 7.79 -8.13 7.88
C VAL A 32 8.02 -9.37 7.01
N TYR A 33 9.23 -9.95 7.03
CA TYR A 33 9.52 -11.11 6.21
C TYR A 33 8.83 -12.36 6.75
N LEU A 34 8.95 -12.61 8.06
CA LEU A 34 8.31 -13.76 8.70
C LEU A 34 6.78 -13.67 8.64
N ASP A 35 6.23 -12.48 8.92
CA ASP A 35 4.80 -12.25 8.97
C ASP A 35 4.16 -12.39 7.58
N VAL A 36 4.77 -11.82 6.53
CA VAL A 36 4.30 -11.98 5.15
C VAL A 36 4.39 -13.44 4.71
N LEU A 37 5.50 -14.12 4.99
CA LEU A 37 5.66 -15.54 4.63
C LEU A 37 4.64 -16.43 5.31
N HIS A 38 4.36 -16.18 6.59
CA HIS A 38 3.34 -16.92 7.32
C HIS A 38 1.99 -16.81 6.60
N LEU A 39 1.55 -15.58 6.29
CA LEU A 39 0.26 -15.33 5.65
C LEU A 39 0.17 -15.90 4.23
N LEU A 40 1.25 -15.81 3.44
CA LEU A 40 1.33 -16.48 2.13
C LEU A 40 1.23 -18.01 2.28
N GLY A 41 1.86 -18.57 3.32
CA GLY A 41 1.88 -20.01 3.61
C GLY A 41 0.57 -20.57 4.14
N VAL A 42 -0.36 -19.74 4.64
CA VAL A 42 -1.70 -20.18 5.08
C VAL A 42 -2.50 -20.76 3.90
N GLY A 43 -2.29 -20.27 2.67
CA GLY A 43 -2.95 -20.78 1.47
C GLY A 43 -4.43 -20.42 1.33
N VAL A 44 -4.89 -19.41 2.08
CA VAL A 44 -6.30 -18.94 2.06
C VAL A 44 -6.45 -17.60 1.34
N PHE A 45 -5.42 -16.75 1.40
CA PHE A 45 -5.42 -15.38 0.88
C PHE A 45 -4.82 -15.33 -0.52
N ASP A 46 -5.38 -14.50 -1.39
CA ASP A 46 -4.80 -14.22 -2.71
C ASP A 46 -3.67 -13.20 -2.59
N HIS A 47 -3.86 -12.19 -1.72
CA HIS A 47 -2.88 -11.14 -1.48
C HIS A 47 -2.59 -10.92 0.01
N VAL A 48 -1.38 -10.48 0.30
CA VAL A 48 -0.93 -9.98 1.60
C VAL A 48 -0.59 -8.51 1.46
N HIS A 49 -1.07 -7.73 2.42
CA HIS A 49 -0.83 -6.31 2.55
C HIS A 49 -0.54 -5.99 4.01
N TRP A 50 0.35 -5.04 4.24
CA TRP A 50 0.59 -4.51 5.58
C TRP A 50 0.55 -3.00 5.59
N GLN A 51 0.23 -2.43 6.75
CA GLN A 51 0.41 -1.01 7.06
C GLN A 51 1.38 -0.86 8.22
N LEU A 52 2.24 0.15 8.13
CA LEU A 52 3.08 0.54 9.26
C LEU A 52 2.22 1.27 10.30
N ASP A 53 2.31 0.88 11.57
CA ASP A 53 1.72 1.64 12.70
C ASP A 53 2.56 2.88 13.00
N VAL A 54 2.60 3.78 12.03
CA VAL A 54 3.35 5.03 12.07
C VAL A 54 2.39 6.16 11.73
N VAL A 55 2.52 7.29 12.43
CA VAL A 55 1.62 8.45 12.23
C VAL A 55 0.17 8.19 12.72
N TRP A 56 -0.03 7.16 13.55
CA TRP A 56 -1.29 6.84 14.26
C TRP A 56 -1.14 6.84 15.80
N SER A 57 0.10 6.81 16.27
CA SER A 57 0.50 6.70 17.67
C SER A 57 1.70 7.62 17.93
N ASP A 58 2.14 7.71 19.19
CA ASP A 58 3.36 8.45 19.52
C ASP A 58 4.57 7.94 18.74
N ARG A 59 5.50 8.84 18.39
CA ARG A 59 6.70 8.47 17.63
C ARG A 59 7.50 7.42 18.39
N TRP A 60 7.79 6.32 17.72
CA TRP A 60 8.59 5.26 18.32
C TRP A 60 10.01 5.76 18.58
N HIS A 61 10.49 5.59 19.81
CA HIS A 61 11.82 6.03 20.25
C HIS A 61 12.97 5.46 19.40
N LYS A 62 12.74 4.39 18.61
CA LYS A 62 13.75 3.71 17.78
C LYS A 62 13.24 3.34 16.38
N PHE A 63 12.33 4.13 15.81
CA PHE A 63 11.80 3.84 14.47
C PHE A 63 12.93 3.68 13.44
N ASP A 64 13.88 4.60 13.41
CA ASP A 64 14.96 4.58 12.42
C ASP A 64 15.84 3.33 12.58
N ASP A 65 16.26 3.04 13.80
CA ASP A 65 17.00 1.82 14.17
C ASP A 65 16.26 0.54 13.75
N TRP A 66 14.96 0.44 14.07
CA TRP A 66 14.13 -0.70 13.69
C TRP A 66 14.00 -0.80 12.16
N SER A 67 13.81 0.33 11.49
CA SER A 67 13.65 0.37 10.05
C SER A 67 14.90 -0.15 9.33
N GLU A 68 16.09 0.23 9.81
CA GLU A 68 17.37 -0.15 9.22
C GLU A 68 17.78 -1.59 9.55
N LYS A 69 17.51 -2.05 10.78
CA LYS A 69 17.97 -3.34 11.28
C LYS A 69 16.98 -4.49 11.04
N SER A 70 15.70 -4.18 10.84
CA SER A 70 14.64 -5.18 10.69
C SER A 70 13.82 -4.97 9.42
N TYR A 71 13.07 -3.87 9.31
CA TYR A 71 12.09 -3.68 8.24
C TYR A 71 12.72 -3.71 6.83
N ILE A 72 13.69 -2.83 6.57
CA ILE A 72 14.34 -2.72 5.27
C ILE A 72 15.06 -4.03 4.86
N PRO A 73 15.84 -4.70 5.73
CA PRO A 73 16.37 -6.04 5.44
C PRO A 73 15.26 -7.05 5.10
N GLY A 74 14.14 -7.03 5.81
CA GLY A 74 12.98 -7.87 5.53
C GLY A 74 12.39 -7.60 4.14
N ILE A 75 12.24 -6.33 3.74
CA ILE A 75 11.78 -5.93 2.40
C ILE A 75 12.71 -6.47 1.31
N ARG A 76 14.04 -6.38 1.49
CA ARG A 76 15.00 -6.91 0.50
C ARG A 76 14.85 -8.41 0.32
N ARG A 77 14.77 -9.16 1.43
CA ARG A 77 14.58 -10.62 1.39
C ARG A 77 13.25 -11.01 0.76
N LEU A 78 12.18 -10.26 1.05
CA LEU A 78 10.88 -10.48 0.40
C LEU A 78 10.95 -10.21 -1.09
N ALA A 79 11.65 -9.17 -1.53
CA ALA A 79 11.76 -8.85 -2.96
C ALA A 79 12.55 -9.92 -3.72
N GLU A 80 13.64 -10.43 -3.14
CA GLU A 80 14.39 -11.56 -3.68
C GLU A 80 13.51 -12.81 -3.82
N LEU A 81 12.77 -13.16 -2.75
CA LEU A 81 11.82 -14.27 -2.77
C LEU A 81 10.75 -14.08 -3.86
N TRP A 82 10.19 -12.87 -3.95
CA TRP A 82 9.14 -12.54 -4.90
C TRP A 82 9.63 -12.72 -6.34
N VAL A 83 10.77 -12.13 -6.68
CA VAL A 83 11.36 -12.20 -8.02
C VAL A 83 11.78 -13.62 -8.39
N GLU A 84 12.30 -14.39 -7.44
CA GLU A 84 12.64 -15.79 -7.66
C GLU A 84 11.38 -16.67 -7.80
N GLY A 85 10.26 -16.30 -7.17
CA GLY A 85 8.95 -16.86 -7.47
C GLY A 85 8.54 -16.60 -8.91
N LEU A 86 8.64 -15.35 -9.35
CA LEU A 86 8.25 -14.95 -10.71
C LEU A 86 9.05 -15.71 -11.78
N ARG A 87 10.37 -15.90 -11.61
CA ARG A 87 11.20 -16.71 -12.51
C ARG A 87 10.74 -18.16 -12.64
N ARG A 88 10.08 -18.68 -11.60
CA ARG A 88 9.55 -20.04 -11.53
C ARG A 88 8.08 -20.14 -11.92
N GLY A 89 7.47 -19.05 -12.40
CA GLY A 89 6.04 -19.01 -12.74
C GLY A 89 5.11 -18.93 -11.52
N VAL A 90 5.63 -18.54 -10.36
CA VAL A 90 4.85 -18.39 -9.12
C VAL A 90 4.75 -16.91 -8.76
N LEU A 91 3.55 -16.33 -8.87
CA LEU A 91 3.26 -14.99 -8.38
C LEU A 91 2.78 -15.05 -6.93
N TYR A 92 3.63 -14.66 -5.98
CA TYR A 92 3.17 -14.41 -4.62
C TYR A 92 2.43 -13.05 -4.60
N GLY A 93 1.18 -13.05 -4.13
CA GLY A 93 0.35 -11.85 -4.03
C GLY A 93 0.84 -10.91 -2.95
N ILE A 94 1.90 -10.16 -3.20
CA ILE A 94 2.43 -9.14 -2.29
C ILE A 94 1.98 -7.79 -2.83
N ALA A 95 0.85 -7.29 -2.29
CA ALA A 95 0.16 -6.13 -2.85
C ALA A 95 1.04 -4.86 -2.95
N PRO A 96 1.87 -4.52 -1.93
CA PRO A 96 2.80 -3.38 -2.07
C PRO A 96 3.81 -3.55 -3.20
N PHE A 97 4.30 -4.76 -3.44
CA PHE A 97 5.29 -5.01 -4.51
C PHE A 97 4.65 -4.93 -5.89
N GLN A 98 3.49 -5.56 -6.08
CA GLN A 98 2.75 -5.46 -7.32
C GLN A 98 2.33 -4.02 -7.63
N GLY A 99 1.85 -3.26 -6.64
CA GLY A 99 1.41 -1.88 -6.85
C GLY A 99 2.55 -0.90 -7.14
N ILE A 100 3.68 -1.00 -6.43
CA ILE A 100 4.87 -0.18 -6.76
C ILE A 100 5.43 -0.57 -8.13
N THR A 101 5.48 -1.87 -8.44
CA THR A 101 5.94 -2.37 -9.73
C THR A 101 5.03 -1.92 -10.87
N LYS A 102 3.72 -1.85 -10.64
CA LYS A 102 2.76 -1.24 -11.58
C LYS A 102 3.11 0.20 -11.88
N GLY A 103 3.45 1.00 -10.86
CA GLY A 103 3.95 2.37 -11.04
C GLY A 103 5.26 2.43 -11.83
N LEU A 104 6.20 1.51 -11.58
CA LEU A 104 7.47 1.42 -12.30
C LEU A 104 7.26 1.09 -13.79
N ILE A 105 6.38 0.14 -14.11
CA ILE A 105 6.11 -0.31 -15.49
C ILE A 105 5.26 0.70 -16.27
N LYS A 106 4.20 1.24 -15.66
CA LYS A 106 3.26 2.17 -16.33
C LYS A 106 3.76 3.62 -16.36
N GLY A 107 4.90 3.90 -15.74
CA GLY A 107 5.51 5.24 -15.74
C GLY A 107 4.97 6.19 -14.65
N GLY A 108 4.01 5.73 -13.83
CA GLY A 108 3.60 6.44 -12.63
C GLY A 108 2.37 5.86 -11.95
N LEU A 109 2.08 6.38 -10.76
CA LEU A 109 0.85 6.16 -9.99
C LEU A 109 0.05 7.45 -9.90
N GLN A 110 -1.26 7.30 -9.65
CA GLN A 110 -2.10 8.40 -9.19
C GLN A 110 -1.64 8.89 -7.82
N ALA A 111 -1.94 10.15 -7.50
CA ALA A 111 -1.60 10.78 -6.23
C ALA A 111 -2.87 11.32 -5.54
N PRO A 112 -3.25 10.81 -4.35
CA PRO A 112 -2.68 9.64 -3.67
C PRO A 112 -2.98 8.32 -4.41
N PRO A 113 -2.21 7.24 -4.20
CA PRO A 113 -2.44 5.96 -4.89
C PRO A 113 -3.82 5.34 -4.64
N CYS A 114 -4.42 5.61 -3.46
CA CYS A 114 -5.76 5.16 -3.11
C CYS A 114 -6.88 6.05 -3.67
N GLY A 115 -6.55 7.13 -4.37
CA GLY A 115 -7.52 8.01 -5.02
C GLY A 115 -8.30 8.96 -4.12
N ALA A 116 -8.05 8.95 -2.81
CA ALA A 116 -8.69 9.82 -1.83
C ALA A 116 -8.67 11.30 -2.28
N GLY A 117 -9.84 11.93 -2.35
CA GLY A 117 -10.02 13.32 -2.78
C GLY A 117 -9.98 13.57 -4.29
N ILE A 118 -9.71 12.53 -5.10
CA ILE A 118 -9.60 12.62 -6.55
C ILE A 118 -10.74 11.84 -7.22
N ASP A 119 -10.74 10.51 -7.09
CA ASP A 119 -11.74 9.60 -7.65
C ASP A 119 -12.33 8.64 -6.60
N SER A 120 -11.90 8.78 -5.34
CA SER A 120 -12.41 8.07 -4.18
C SER A 120 -12.84 9.07 -3.11
N PHE A 121 -14.09 8.94 -2.68
CA PHE A 121 -14.74 9.80 -1.69
C PHE A 121 -15.53 8.95 -0.70
N THR A 122 -15.64 9.42 0.53
CA THR A 122 -16.37 8.73 1.60
C THR A 122 -17.66 9.49 1.91
N VAL A 123 -18.79 8.80 1.94
CA VAL A 123 -20.05 9.35 2.43
C VAL A 123 -20.30 8.78 3.83
N THR A 124 -20.38 9.63 4.83
CA THR A 124 -20.65 9.22 6.22
C THR A 124 -22.16 9.07 6.46
N THR A 125 -22.53 8.43 7.57
CA THR A 125 -23.92 8.14 7.93
C THR A 125 -24.75 9.39 8.22
N ASP A 126 -24.11 10.51 8.54
CA ASP A 126 -24.73 11.83 8.74
C ASP A 126 -24.82 12.68 7.45
N GLY A 127 -24.37 12.14 6.31
CA GLY A 127 -24.49 12.78 5.01
C GLY A 127 -23.32 13.68 4.61
N ARG A 128 -22.25 13.79 5.43
CA ARG A 128 -21.01 14.45 5.03
C ARG A 128 -20.28 13.66 3.95
N ILE A 129 -19.59 14.36 3.07
CA ILE A 129 -18.72 13.81 2.05
C ILE A 129 -17.28 14.18 2.38
N LEU A 130 -16.45 13.16 2.61
CA LEU A 130 -15.05 13.30 2.99
C LEU A 130 -14.12 12.85 1.88
N ALA A 131 -12.93 13.44 1.82
CA ALA A 131 -11.87 13.02 0.91
C ALA A 131 -11.29 11.65 1.28
N CYS A 132 -11.22 11.33 2.58
CA CYS A 132 -10.54 10.14 3.08
C CYS A 132 -11.37 9.47 4.19
N PRO A 133 -11.57 8.14 4.15
CA PRO A 133 -12.45 7.44 5.10
C PRO A 133 -11.93 7.40 6.54
N ILE A 134 -10.63 7.60 6.73
CA ILE A 134 -9.98 7.57 8.05
C ILE A 134 -9.85 8.97 8.68
N ALA A 135 -10.23 10.01 7.95
CA ALA A 135 -10.12 11.41 8.35
C ALA A 135 -11.48 11.97 8.82
N VAL A 136 -12.23 11.17 9.59
CA VAL A 136 -13.65 11.43 9.91
C VAL A 136 -13.86 12.72 10.71
N ASP A 137 -12.86 13.07 11.52
CA ASP A 137 -12.89 14.22 12.42
C ASP A 137 -11.98 15.37 11.93
N SER A 138 -11.30 15.20 10.80
CA SER A 138 -10.36 16.20 10.27
C SER A 138 -11.08 17.20 9.36
N GLU A 139 -11.04 18.49 9.70
CA GLU A 139 -11.71 19.55 8.92
C GLU A 139 -11.26 19.60 7.45
N TRP A 140 -9.97 19.36 7.19
CA TRP A 140 -9.42 19.35 5.82
C TRP A 140 -10.05 18.28 4.93
N ALA A 141 -10.57 17.20 5.54
CA ALA A 141 -11.15 16.09 4.80
C ALA A 141 -12.58 16.36 4.39
N HIS A 142 -13.28 17.30 5.04
CA HIS A 142 -14.66 17.63 4.70
C HIS A 142 -14.75 18.38 3.36
N LEU A 143 -15.45 17.81 2.38
CA LEU A 143 -15.55 18.36 1.03
C LEU A 143 -16.88 19.03 0.73
N ALA A 144 -17.97 18.47 1.25
CA ALA A 144 -19.35 18.92 1.08
C ALA A 144 -20.32 18.06 1.92
N ASP A 145 -21.57 18.49 2.01
CA ASP A 145 -22.69 17.68 2.49
C ASP A 145 -23.57 17.22 1.32
N LEU A 146 -24.34 16.14 1.51
CA LEU A 146 -25.36 15.75 0.54
C LEU A 146 -26.53 16.77 0.51
N PRO A 147 -27.07 17.08 -0.68
CA PRO A 147 -26.68 16.59 -2.00
C PRO A 147 -25.52 17.41 -2.62
N ALA A 148 -24.46 16.73 -3.07
CA ALA A 148 -23.38 17.32 -3.84
C ALA A 148 -23.06 16.46 -5.07
N ARG A 149 -22.45 17.05 -6.11
CA ARG A 149 -22.06 16.34 -7.33
C ARG A 149 -20.57 16.02 -7.28
N ALA A 150 -20.18 14.86 -7.79
CA ALA A 150 -18.78 14.41 -7.80
C ALA A 150 -17.80 15.44 -8.38
N ASN A 151 -18.16 16.10 -9.48
CA ASN A 151 -17.32 17.11 -10.14
C ASN A 151 -17.01 18.32 -9.24
N ASP A 152 -17.85 18.61 -8.24
CA ASP A 152 -17.65 19.73 -7.30
C ASP A 152 -16.70 19.33 -6.14
N LEU A 153 -16.21 18.09 -6.10
CA LEU A 153 -15.39 17.52 -5.02
C LEU A 153 -13.91 17.34 -5.42
N VAL A 154 -13.68 17.01 -6.69
CA VAL A 154 -12.36 16.57 -7.21
C VAL A 154 -11.28 17.63 -6.97
N GLY A 155 -10.17 17.22 -6.36
CA GLY A 155 -8.97 18.05 -6.25
C GLY A 155 -9.05 19.18 -5.22
N LYS A 156 -10.10 19.24 -4.39
CA LYS A 156 -10.19 20.16 -3.24
C LYS A 156 -9.08 19.93 -2.21
N VAL A 157 -8.62 18.69 -2.09
CA VAL A 157 -7.47 18.29 -1.29
C VAL A 157 -6.65 17.28 -2.07
N GLY A 158 -5.33 17.29 -1.85
CA GLY A 158 -4.42 16.39 -2.54
C GLY A 158 -3.02 16.44 -1.94
N ILE A 159 -2.10 15.73 -2.60
CA ILE A 159 -0.69 15.69 -2.20
C ILE A 159 0.01 16.98 -2.64
N GLY A 160 0.75 17.61 -1.72
CA GLY A 160 1.58 18.79 -1.97
C GLY A 160 3.06 18.59 -1.64
N GLU A 161 3.77 19.68 -1.35
CA GLU A 161 5.18 19.65 -0.96
C GLU A 161 5.39 18.94 0.39
N PRO A 162 6.49 18.18 0.57
CA PRO A 162 7.67 18.08 -0.31
C PRO A 162 7.55 17.01 -1.41
N CYS A 163 6.36 16.43 -1.60
CA CYS A 163 6.19 15.28 -2.50
C CYS A 163 6.18 15.72 -3.96
N THR A 164 5.49 16.80 -4.30
CA THR A 164 5.37 17.28 -5.68
C THR A 164 6.71 17.63 -6.33
N SER A 165 7.72 18.02 -5.55
CA SER A 165 9.10 18.24 -6.03
C SER A 165 10.03 17.02 -5.89
N CYS A 166 9.54 15.87 -5.42
CA CYS A 166 10.35 14.67 -5.18
C CYS A 166 10.43 13.77 -6.42
N GLU A 167 11.63 13.30 -6.78
CA GLU A 167 11.83 12.41 -7.94
C GLU A 167 11.10 11.04 -7.83
N TYR A 168 10.83 10.59 -6.60
CA TYR A 168 10.13 9.34 -6.32
C TYR A 168 8.61 9.49 -6.39
N PHE A 169 8.09 10.72 -6.45
CA PHE A 169 6.65 10.99 -6.36
C PHE A 169 5.83 10.24 -7.39
N LYS A 170 6.33 10.14 -8.64
CA LYS A 170 5.67 9.35 -9.68
C LYS A 170 5.47 7.88 -9.31
N TYR A 171 6.31 7.29 -8.44
CA TYR A 171 6.22 5.87 -8.07
C TYR A 171 5.58 5.62 -6.71
N CYS A 172 5.49 6.64 -5.85
CA CYS A 172 4.82 6.50 -4.55
C CYS A 172 3.48 7.23 -4.47
N GLY A 173 3.19 8.13 -5.41
CA GLY A 173 1.97 8.96 -5.43
C GLY A 173 1.78 9.83 -4.19
N GLY A 174 2.82 10.04 -3.37
CA GLY A 174 2.69 10.71 -2.08
C GLY A 174 2.14 9.84 -0.94
N ARG A 175 1.93 8.54 -1.19
CA ARG A 175 1.40 7.55 -0.23
C ARG A 175 0.01 7.95 0.29
N CYS A 176 -0.29 7.59 1.54
CA CYS A 176 -1.51 7.96 2.23
C CYS A 176 -1.68 9.49 2.35
N LEU A 177 -2.80 10.01 1.86
CA LEU A 177 -3.17 11.43 1.97
C LEU A 177 -3.26 11.90 3.42
N TYR A 178 -3.83 11.06 4.30
CA TYR A 178 -3.94 11.37 5.72
C TYR A 178 -2.56 11.56 6.35
N ALA A 179 -1.64 10.61 6.15
CA ALA A 179 -0.29 10.70 6.67
C ALA A 179 0.50 11.89 6.07
N HIS A 180 0.20 12.27 4.83
CA HIS A 180 0.79 13.44 4.18
C HIS A 180 0.36 14.77 4.82
N ILE A 181 -0.92 14.89 5.20
CA ILE A 181 -1.49 16.13 5.77
C ILE A 181 -1.25 16.21 7.27
N GLU A 182 -1.59 15.16 8.02
CA GLU A 182 -1.60 15.21 9.49
C GLU A 182 -0.18 15.26 10.07
N ARG A 183 0.77 14.55 9.45
CA ARG A 183 2.19 14.52 9.85
C ARG A 183 2.39 14.46 11.37
N LEU A 184 1.67 13.57 12.07
CA LEU A 184 1.71 13.46 13.54
C LEU A 184 3.13 13.38 14.12
N TRP A 185 4.06 12.72 13.41
CA TRP A 185 5.47 12.61 13.82
C TRP A 185 6.37 13.77 13.35
N GLY A 186 5.76 14.85 12.87
CA GLY A 186 6.41 15.99 12.23
C GLY A 186 7.11 15.64 10.92
N ASP A 187 7.78 16.64 10.35
CA ASP A 187 8.52 16.49 9.08
C ASP A 187 9.68 15.50 9.17
N GLU A 188 10.30 15.36 10.35
CA GLU A 188 11.37 14.40 10.55
C GLU A 188 10.84 12.96 10.48
N GLY A 189 9.74 12.67 11.20
CA GLY A 189 9.07 11.38 11.12
C GLY A 189 8.57 11.09 9.70
N PHE A 190 7.97 12.08 9.03
CA PHE A 190 7.57 11.95 7.63
C PHE A 190 8.75 11.55 6.74
N ARG A 191 9.92 12.20 6.88
CA ARG A 191 11.13 11.84 6.14
C ARG A 191 11.62 10.44 6.49
N SER A 192 11.54 10.03 7.76
CA SER A 192 11.92 8.68 8.20
C SER A 192 11.08 7.60 7.54
N VAL A 193 9.75 7.72 7.54
CA VAL A 193 8.91 6.75 6.83
C VAL A 193 9.07 6.88 5.30
N CYS A 194 9.31 8.08 4.78
CA CYS A 194 9.60 8.26 3.35
C CYS A 194 10.87 7.51 2.90
N ARG A 195 11.90 7.37 3.76
CA ARG A 195 13.09 6.57 3.45
C ARG A 195 12.79 5.09 3.23
N THR A 196 11.87 4.51 4.00
CA THR A 196 11.50 3.09 3.85
C THR A 196 10.81 2.85 2.51
N VAL A 197 9.96 3.78 2.08
CA VAL A 197 9.29 3.72 0.77
C VAL A 197 10.27 3.91 -0.38
N LYS A 198 11.15 4.91 -0.32
CA LYS A 198 12.19 5.11 -1.34
C LYS A 198 13.05 3.86 -1.51
N THR A 199 13.46 3.27 -0.39
CA THR A 199 14.23 2.02 -0.39
C THR A 199 13.46 0.87 -1.04
N THR A 200 12.15 0.74 -0.76
CA THR A 200 11.31 -0.30 -1.38
C THR A 200 11.21 -0.10 -2.89
N VAL A 201 11.01 1.13 -3.35
CA VAL A 201 11.00 1.48 -4.79
C VAL A 201 12.34 1.12 -5.45
N ASP A 202 13.46 1.46 -4.81
CA ASP A 202 14.79 1.17 -5.35
C ASP A 202 15.07 -0.34 -5.41
N VAL A 203 14.70 -1.08 -4.37
CA VAL A 203 14.81 -2.55 -4.35
C VAL A 203 14.00 -3.19 -5.47
N LEU A 204 12.76 -2.77 -5.71
CA LEU A 204 11.97 -3.31 -6.82
C LEU A 204 12.52 -2.88 -8.18
N ARG A 205 13.04 -1.65 -8.28
CA ARG A 205 13.66 -1.14 -9.50
C ARG A 205 14.91 -1.93 -9.89
N THR A 206 15.74 -2.40 -8.96
CA THR A 206 16.91 -3.24 -9.32
C THR A 206 16.51 -4.56 -9.99
N HIS A 207 15.30 -5.04 -9.72
CA HIS A 207 14.76 -6.26 -10.30
C HIS A 207 13.88 -6.02 -11.55
N LEU A 208 13.64 -4.77 -11.95
CA LEU A 208 12.70 -4.41 -13.02
C LEU A 208 13.00 -5.13 -14.34
N ASN A 209 14.27 -5.25 -14.73
CA ASN A 209 14.65 -5.98 -15.94
C ASN A 209 14.26 -7.47 -15.88
N THR A 210 14.37 -8.10 -14.70
CA THR A 210 13.92 -9.49 -14.53
C THR A 210 12.40 -9.56 -14.61
N ILE A 211 11.69 -8.64 -13.96
CA ILE A 211 10.22 -8.58 -13.94
C ILE A 211 9.65 -8.39 -15.34
N VAL A 212 10.21 -7.47 -16.12
CA VAL A 212 9.80 -7.24 -17.52
C VAL A 212 10.10 -8.48 -18.36
N LYS A 213 11.27 -9.09 -18.20
CA LYS A 213 11.62 -10.32 -18.92
C LYS A 213 10.64 -11.47 -18.68
N VAL A 214 10.23 -11.72 -17.44
CA VAL A 214 9.26 -12.81 -17.15
C VAL A 214 7.87 -12.53 -17.74
N ILE A 215 7.49 -11.25 -17.88
CA ILE A 215 6.25 -10.85 -18.57
C ILE A 215 6.41 -11.07 -20.08
N ASP A 216 7.50 -10.61 -20.67
CA ASP A 216 7.78 -10.72 -22.11
C ASP A 216 7.89 -12.18 -22.57
N GLU A 217 8.46 -13.05 -21.72
CA GLU A 217 8.53 -14.51 -21.94
C GLU A 217 7.21 -15.23 -21.68
N GLY A 218 6.17 -14.54 -21.19
CA GLY A 218 4.87 -15.11 -20.89
C GLY A 218 4.84 -16.06 -19.68
N ILE A 219 5.86 -16.01 -18.82
CA ILE A 219 5.96 -16.83 -17.60
C ILE A 219 4.90 -16.39 -16.59
N ILE A 220 4.69 -15.07 -16.48
CA ILE A 220 3.66 -14.46 -15.64
C ILE A 220 2.83 -13.51 -16.52
N SER A 221 1.51 -13.56 -16.40
CA SER A 221 0.63 -12.59 -17.04
C SER A 221 0.88 -11.19 -16.49
N GLN A 222 0.99 -10.20 -17.39
CA GLN A 222 1.08 -8.80 -16.97
C GLN A 222 -0.15 -8.41 -16.14
N ASP A 223 -1.34 -8.88 -16.51
CA ASP A 223 -2.59 -8.50 -15.84
C ASP A 223 -2.67 -9.02 -14.40
N ASP A 224 -2.07 -10.20 -14.14
CA ASP A 224 -1.97 -10.77 -12.79
C ASP A 224 -0.94 -10.00 -11.95
N LEU A 225 0.18 -9.61 -12.57
CA LEU A 225 1.25 -8.90 -11.88
C LEU A 225 0.86 -7.45 -11.52
N LEU A 226 0.07 -6.78 -12.36
CA LEU A 226 -0.31 -5.37 -12.18
C LEU A 226 -1.52 -5.20 -11.26
N TYR A 227 -1.29 -5.35 -9.96
CA TYR A 227 -2.31 -5.19 -8.93
C TYR A 227 -2.33 -3.78 -8.30
N PRO A 228 -3.51 -3.28 -7.85
CA PRO A 228 -4.84 -3.84 -8.10
C PRO A 228 -5.36 -3.45 -9.49
N SER A 229 -6.29 -4.23 -10.04
CA SER A 229 -6.90 -3.97 -11.36
C SER A 229 -7.89 -2.80 -11.34
N TYR A 230 -8.47 -2.51 -10.18
CA TYR A 230 -9.30 -1.35 -9.88
C TYR A 230 -8.94 -0.80 -8.49
N ASN A 231 -9.43 0.38 -8.13
CA ASN A 231 -9.21 0.94 -6.80
C ASN A 231 -10.00 0.14 -5.76
N ASN A 232 -9.34 -0.80 -5.09
CA ASN A 232 -9.92 -1.66 -4.07
C ASN A 232 -9.56 -1.21 -2.64
N THR A 233 -9.13 0.06 -2.47
CA THR A 233 -8.75 0.67 -1.18
C THR A 233 -7.52 0.08 -0.47
N VAL A 234 -6.80 -0.84 -1.13
CA VAL A 234 -5.52 -1.34 -0.61
C VAL A 234 -4.47 -0.24 -0.73
N GLU A 235 -3.77 0.03 0.37
CA GLU A 235 -2.64 0.94 0.35
C GLU A 235 -1.44 0.24 -0.29
N ILE A 236 -1.22 0.51 -1.58
CA ILE A 236 -0.12 -0.13 -2.32
C ILE A 236 1.27 0.44 -1.99
N VAL A 237 1.35 1.51 -1.20
CA VAL A 237 2.61 2.12 -0.77
C VAL A 237 2.60 2.36 0.75
N PRO A 238 2.76 1.29 1.56
CA PRO A 238 2.62 1.35 3.01
C PRO A 238 3.73 2.11 3.73
#